data_AF-A0A852V2Z1-F1
#
_entry.id   AF-A0A852V2Z1-F1
#
_cell.length_a   1.000
_cell.length_b   1.000
_cell.length_c   1.000
_cell.angle_alpha   90.00
_cell.angle_beta   90.00
_cell.angle_gamma   90.00
#
_symmetry.space_group_name_H-M   'P 1'
#
loop_
_entity.id
_entity.type
_entity.pdbx_description
1 polymer ?
#
loop_
_entity_poly.entity_id
_entity_poly.type
_entity_poly.pdbx_seq_one_letter_code
_entity_poly.pdbx_strand_id
1 'polypeptide(L)'
;MAGKSVLLDVEGAVIEEFSGDCAGSGYPYLCRHVRERLLTEDPRLLTRDGLTIRTTIDQRLQRLQRAAQRAIDAHVHRDDAPVATQVMIVPGEGAIRAMATSRGAGDGAALQQGTTAMPYTLAAALAAGLRYDDGFPASDVYRAPDHTAFRNCAGQSVGEPSHVIFDLEKGGDRFVTLRSSTLGAMNIFYMRLAEKTGLCETVRTAESLGLRRGDGAPLRELETFTLGVNEADPVSVAGSYATLAARGRFCEPTVITEIRDGSAAPRLFPPRCRQVLDPAVADAVTGVLSEALTESALGGVGREAAGMPGTTSGFTAARYAGYTPGLASAVSLGDPRDGYRYPLTDVTIGGHRHPRVDGASVPGSIWKETMTEAVRGTRETGFVRPDTGRFGGCRDACPN
;
A
#
# COMPACT_ATOMS: atom_id res chain seq x y z
N MET A 1 -36.45 -5.59 24.72
CA MET A 1 -35.12 -6.18 24.46
C MET A 1 -34.50 -5.42 23.32
N ALA A 2 -33.28 -4.90 23.48
CA ALA A 2 -32.55 -4.35 22.36
C ALA A 2 -32.31 -5.47 21.33
N GLY A 3 -32.48 -5.18 20.04
CA GLY A 3 -32.17 -6.15 18.98
C GLY A 3 -30.67 -6.43 18.91
N LYS A 4 -30.25 -7.39 18.09
CA LYS A 4 -28.82 -7.60 17.83
C LYS A 4 -28.19 -6.37 17.17
N SER A 5 -26.92 -6.14 17.45
CA SER A 5 -26.13 -5.12 16.75
C SER A 5 -25.99 -5.47 15.26
N VAL A 6 -25.95 -4.48 14.39
CA VAL A 6 -25.89 -4.66 12.92
C VAL A 6 -24.87 -3.74 12.25
N LEU A 7 -24.21 -4.25 11.21
CA LEU A 7 -23.43 -3.45 10.27
C LEU A 7 -24.36 -2.96 9.16
N LEU A 8 -24.34 -1.66 8.90
CA LEU A 8 -25.08 -1.04 7.81
C LEU A 8 -24.12 -0.55 6.71
N ASP A 9 -24.60 -0.57 5.48
CA ASP A 9 -23.91 0.01 4.34
C ASP A 9 -24.11 1.54 4.29
N VAL A 10 -23.52 2.21 3.30
CA VAL A 10 -23.63 3.67 3.14
C VAL A 10 -25.09 4.15 3.03
N GLU A 11 -25.99 3.34 2.46
CA GLU A 11 -27.42 3.68 2.29
C GLU A 11 -28.28 3.31 3.51
N GLY A 12 -27.76 2.50 4.43
CA GLY A 12 -28.45 2.03 5.63
C GLY A 12 -29.05 0.63 5.49
N ALA A 13 -28.72 -0.11 4.44
CA ALA A 13 -29.08 -1.52 4.30
C ALA A 13 -28.20 -2.40 5.20
N VAL A 14 -28.79 -3.48 5.74
CA VAL A 14 -28.08 -4.38 6.65
C VAL A 14 -27.10 -5.25 5.87
N ILE A 15 -25.82 -5.19 6.27
CA ILE A 15 -24.75 -6.06 5.79
C ILE A 15 -24.80 -7.41 6.47
N GLU A 16 -24.73 -7.41 7.79
CA GLU A 16 -24.77 -8.59 8.63
C GLU A 16 -25.08 -8.21 10.08
N GLU A 17 -25.44 -9.21 10.88
CA GLU A 17 -25.43 -9.09 12.33
C GLU A 17 -23.99 -8.94 12.83
N PHE A 18 -23.78 -8.10 13.84
CA PHE A 18 -22.47 -7.86 14.45
C PHE A 18 -22.44 -8.47 15.86
N SER A 19 -21.67 -9.54 16.03
CA SER A 19 -21.46 -10.24 17.31
C SER A 19 -20.20 -9.81 18.07
N GLY A 20 -19.34 -8.98 17.46
CA GLY A 20 -18.05 -8.57 18.03
C GLY A 20 -16.94 -9.64 18.01
N ASP A 21 -17.26 -10.93 17.90
CA ASP A 21 -16.27 -12.01 17.77
C ASP A 21 -15.82 -12.27 16.32
N CYS A 22 -16.62 -11.84 15.34
CA CYS A 22 -16.39 -11.98 13.90
C CYS A 22 -16.24 -13.41 13.38
N ALA A 23 -16.49 -14.44 14.20
CA ALA A 23 -16.27 -15.83 13.83
C ALA A 23 -17.28 -16.33 12.78
N GLY A 24 -18.53 -15.86 12.87
CA GLY A 24 -19.61 -16.17 11.91
C GLY A 24 -19.80 -15.13 10.81
N SER A 25 -18.90 -14.14 10.71
CA SER A 25 -19.08 -13.01 9.80
C SER A 25 -18.94 -13.43 8.33
N GLY A 26 -19.81 -12.89 7.47
CA GLY A 26 -19.68 -13.03 6.02
C GLY A 26 -18.49 -12.24 5.45
N TYR A 27 -18.00 -11.25 6.22
CA TYR A 27 -16.86 -10.41 5.89
C TYR A 27 -15.88 -10.31 7.07
N PRO A 28 -15.16 -11.39 7.43
CA PRO A 28 -14.40 -11.45 8.67
C PRO A 28 -13.33 -10.36 8.84
N TYR A 29 -12.68 -9.94 7.74
CA TYR A 29 -11.67 -8.88 7.79
C TYR A 29 -12.30 -7.51 8.07
N LEU A 30 -13.41 -7.19 7.40
CA LEU A 30 -14.20 -5.99 7.66
C LEU A 30 -14.70 -5.97 9.11
N CYS A 31 -15.29 -7.07 9.59
CA CYS A 31 -15.82 -7.16 10.95
C CYS A 31 -14.71 -6.90 11.99
N ARG A 32 -13.51 -7.47 11.80
CA ARG A 32 -12.39 -7.24 12.72
C ARG A 32 -11.97 -5.79 12.75
N HIS A 33 -11.89 -5.14 11.59
CA HIS A 33 -11.50 -3.74 11.51
C HIS A 33 -12.55 -2.83 12.18
N VAL A 34 -13.84 -3.14 12.02
CA VAL A 34 -14.92 -2.48 12.77
C VAL A 34 -14.74 -2.69 14.28
N ARG A 35 -14.50 -3.93 14.73
CA ARG A 35 -14.27 -4.26 16.15
C ARG A 35 -13.08 -3.49 16.73
N GLU A 36 -11.94 -3.47 16.04
CA GLU A 36 -10.74 -2.73 16.44
C GLU A 36 -11.05 -1.24 16.58
N ARG A 37 -11.78 -0.66 15.61
CA ARG A 37 -12.21 0.73 15.70
C ARG A 37 -13.12 0.97 16.91
N LEU A 38 -14.09 0.10 17.16
CA LEU A 38 -14.96 0.21 18.34
C LEU A 38 -14.17 0.14 19.65
N LEU A 39 -13.15 -0.72 19.74
CA LEU A 39 -12.26 -0.81 20.91
C LEU A 39 -11.49 0.48 21.16
N THR A 40 -10.96 1.09 20.09
CA THR A 40 -10.25 2.38 20.19
C THR A 40 -11.19 3.51 20.61
N GLU A 41 -12.44 3.50 20.14
CA GLU A 41 -13.43 4.54 20.45
C GLU A 41 -14.00 4.40 21.87
N ASP A 42 -14.56 3.24 22.20
CA ASP A 42 -15.07 2.91 23.54
C ASP A 42 -15.25 1.37 23.64
N PRO A 43 -14.42 0.66 24.43
CA PRO A 43 -14.52 -0.79 24.58
C PRO A 43 -15.89 -1.31 25.01
N ARG A 44 -16.70 -0.47 25.68
CA ARG A 44 -18.06 -0.83 26.11
C ARG A 44 -19.03 -1.02 24.94
N LEU A 45 -18.67 -0.59 23.74
CA LEU A 45 -19.50 -0.80 22.55
C LEU A 45 -19.52 -2.26 22.11
N LEU A 46 -18.47 -3.03 22.38
CA LEU A 46 -18.47 -4.45 22.01
C LEU A 46 -19.44 -5.29 22.83
N THR A 47 -19.83 -4.85 24.03
CA THR A 47 -20.74 -5.56 24.92
C THR A 47 -22.17 -5.01 24.88
N ARG A 48 -22.44 -4.03 24.02
CA ARG A 48 -23.78 -3.45 23.86
C ARG A 48 -24.54 -4.13 22.72
N ASP A 49 -25.78 -4.47 23.02
CA ASP A 49 -26.77 -4.88 22.04
C ASP A 49 -27.45 -3.65 21.40
N GLY A 50 -27.97 -3.84 20.19
CA GLY A 50 -28.76 -2.84 19.47
C GLY A 50 -27.96 -1.72 18.85
N LEU A 51 -26.64 -1.90 18.66
CA LEU A 51 -25.84 -0.93 17.90
C LEU A 51 -26.22 -0.97 16.42
N THR A 52 -26.32 0.21 15.81
CA THR A 52 -26.29 0.31 14.35
C THR A 52 -24.99 1.00 13.95
N ILE A 53 -24.15 0.29 13.19
CA ILE A 53 -22.83 0.78 12.79
C ILE A 53 -22.86 0.99 11.28
N ARG A 54 -22.95 2.25 10.84
CA ARG A 54 -22.90 2.58 9.41
C ARG A 54 -21.46 2.58 8.94
N THR A 55 -21.23 1.88 7.84
CA THR A 55 -19.90 1.70 7.26
C THR A 55 -19.73 2.52 5.97
N THR A 56 -18.52 2.51 5.43
CA THR A 56 -18.19 3.02 4.09
C THR A 56 -18.45 1.98 2.98
N ILE A 57 -18.79 0.75 3.36
CA ILE A 57 -19.15 -0.31 2.42
C ILE A 57 -20.47 0.07 1.77
N ASP A 58 -20.51 -0.07 0.46
CA ASP A 58 -21.71 0.19 -0.33
C ASP A 58 -22.22 -1.15 -0.86
N GLN A 59 -23.41 -1.59 -0.43
CA GLN A 59 -23.92 -2.89 -0.86
C GLN A 59 -24.43 -2.90 -2.28
N ARG A 60 -24.86 -1.76 -2.85
CA ARG A 60 -25.09 -1.67 -4.29
C ARG A 60 -23.78 -1.87 -5.06
N LEU A 61 -22.65 -1.53 -4.43
CA LEU A 61 -21.29 -1.85 -4.85
C LEU A 61 -20.69 -3.11 -4.19
N GLN A 62 -21.50 -4.08 -3.73
CA GLN A 62 -21.01 -5.43 -3.34
C GLN A 62 -20.10 -6.06 -4.41
N ARG A 63 -20.15 -5.54 -5.65
CA ARG A 63 -19.17 -5.84 -6.69
C ARG A 63 -17.72 -5.69 -6.22
N LEU A 64 -17.32 -4.62 -5.54
CA LEU A 64 -15.92 -4.42 -5.13
C LEU A 64 -15.45 -5.46 -4.11
N GLN A 65 -16.23 -5.63 -3.05
CA GLN A 65 -15.95 -6.64 -2.02
C GLN A 65 -15.93 -8.06 -2.61
N ARG A 66 -16.87 -8.39 -3.52
CA ARG A 66 -16.87 -9.68 -4.23
C ARG A 66 -15.72 -9.81 -5.23
N ALA A 67 -15.35 -8.74 -5.93
CA ALA A 67 -14.23 -8.76 -6.87
C ALA A 67 -12.93 -9.06 -6.12
N ALA A 68 -12.68 -8.37 -5.02
CA ALA A 68 -11.51 -8.60 -4.16
C ALA A 68 -11.50 -10.03 -3.60
N GLN A 69 -12.62 -10.50 -3.03
CA GLN A 69 -12.68 -11.85 -2.48
C GLN A 69 -12.53 -12.94 -3.55
N ARG A 70 -13.19 -12.80 -4.72
CA ARG A 70 -13.05 -13.76 -5.83
C ARG A 70 -11.62 -13.81 -6.36
N ALA A 71 -10.98 -12.66 -6.55
CA ALA A 71 -9.60 -12.59 -7.01
C ALA A 71 -8.66 -13.23 -5.99
N ILE A 72 -8.86 -13.01 -4.69
CA ILE A 72 -8.07 -13.73 -3.68
C ILE A 72 -8.32 -15.24 -3.75
N ASP A 73 -9.59 -15.68 -3.71
CA ASP A 73 -9.96 -17.11 -3.66
C ASP A 73 -9.49 -17.87 -4.92
N ALA A 74 -9.37 -17.18 -6.06
CA ALA A 74 -8.89 -17.75 -7.32
C ALA A 74 -7.37 -17.97 -7.37
N HIS A 75 -6.61 -17.23 -6.56
CA HIS A 75 -5.14 -17.27 -6.58
C HIS A 75 -4.52 -17.89 -5.33
N VAL A 76 -5.20 -17.80 -4.18
CA VAL A 76 -4.72 -18.29 -2.89
C VAL A 76 -5.84 -19.04 -2.17
N HIS A 77 -5.69 -20.36 -2.05
CA HIS A 77 -6.66 -21.21 -1.37
C HIS A 77 -6.62 -20.99 0.15
N ARG A 78 -7.72 -21.35 0.81
CA ARG A 78 -7.87 -21.14 2.27
C ARG A 78 -6.87 -21.95 3.11
N ASP A 79 -6.44 -23.09 2.60
CA ASP A 79 -5.51 -24.04 3.21
C ASP A 79 -4.05 -23.85 2.77
N ASP A 80 -3.78 -22.92 1.84
CA ASP A 80 -2.41 -22.52 1.53
C ASP A 80 -1.73 -21.96 2.78
N ALA A 81 -0.43 -22.21 2.92
CA ALA A 81 0.33 -21.71 4.05
C ALA A 81 0.48 -20.16 4.03
N PRO A 82 0.87 -19.52 2.91
CA PRO A 82 0.80 -18.07 2.77
C PRO A 82 -0.63 -17.51 2.82
N VAL A 83 -0.78 -16.31 3.36
CA VAL A 83 -2.06 -15.58 3.40
C VAL A 83 -1.99 -14.36 2.49
N ALA A 84 -3.00 -14.21 1.64
CA ALA A 84 -3.23 -13.00 0.87
C ALA A 84 -4.23 -12.10 1.60
N THR A 85 -3.98 -10.80 1.61
CA THR A 85 -4.95 -9.78 2.00
C THR A 85 -5.00 -8.65 0.98
N GLN A 86 -6.16 -8.02 0.85
CA GLN A 86 -6.36 -6.86 -0.01
C GLN A 86 -7.19 -5.80 0.68
N VAL A 87 -6.77 -4.54 0.55
CA VAL A 87 -7.51 -3.36 1.03
C VAL A 87 -7.71 -2.39 -0.11
N MET A 88 -8.93 -1.88 -0.28
CA MET A 88 -9.29 -0.91 -1.31
C MET A 88 -9.85 0.38 -0.69
N ILE A 89 -9.30 1.54 -1.08
CA ILE A 89 -9.60 2.85 -0.50
C ILE A 89 -9.92 3.86 -1.60
N VAL A 90 -10.93 4.69 -1.38
CA VAL A 90 -11.25 5.83 -2.27
C VAL A 90 -10.28 6.99 -2.01
N PRO A 91 -9.48 7.40 -3.01
CA PRO A 91 -8.64 8.60 -2.94
C PRO A 91 -9.46 9.84 -2.60
N GLY A 92 -8.94 10.70 -1.71
CA GLY A 92 -9.57 11.97 -1.33
C GLY A 92 -10.73 11.87 -0.34
N GLU A 93 -11.16 10.64 0.01
CA GLU A 93 -12.18 10.37 1.03
C GLU A 93 -11.63 9.55 2.20
N GLY A 94 -10.64 8.67 1.97
CA GLY A 94 -10.18 7.71 2.98
C GLY A 94 -11.19 6.58 3.23
N ALA A 95 -12.28 6.51 2.45
CA ALA A 95 -13.31 5.49 2.61
C ALA A 95 -12.80 4.12 2.16
N ILE A 96 -12.76 3.15 3.08
CA ILE A 96 -12.45 1.76 2.78
C ILE A 96 -13.66 1.12 2.09
N ARG A 97 -13.52 0.62 0.87
CA ARG A 97 -14.63 0.06 0.08
C ARG A 97 -14.64 -1.46 0.01
N ALA A 98 -13.48 -2.08 0.19
CA ALA A 98 -13.37 -3.52 0.25
C ALA A 98 -12.16 -3.93 1.09
N MET A 99 -12.32 -5.05 1.80
CA MET A 99 -11.26 -5.71 2.55
C MET A 99 -11.44 -7.23 2.37
N ALA A 100 -10.46 -7.89 1.79
CA ALA A 100 -10.53 -9.32 1.49
C ALA A 100 -9.30 -10.07 2.02
N THR A 101 -9.46 -11.37 2.28
CA THR A 101 -8.40 -12.23 2.83
C THR A 101 -8.59 -13.68 2.38
N SER A 102 -7.50 -14.41 2.15
CA SER A 102 -7.56 -15.84 1.78
C SER A 102 -7.87 -16.72 3.00
N ARG A 103 -7.54 -16.24 4.19
CA ARG A 103 -7.85 -16.93 5.46
C ARG A 103 -8.84 -16.09 6.26
N GLY A 104 -9.89 -16.70 6.80
CA GLY A 104 -11.07 -16.03 7.36
C GLY A 104 -10.82 -14.96 8.44
N ALA A 105 -11.14 -15.23 9.70
CA ALA A 105 -11.09 -14.22 10.76
C ALA A 105 -9.67 -13.88 11.27
N GLY A 106 -8.59 -14.26 10.59
CA GLY A 106 -7.20 -13.88 10.91
C GLY A 106 -6.31 -13.58 9.70
N ASP A 107 -5.26 -12.77 9.96
CA ASP A 107 -3.96 -12.69 9.24
C ASP A 107 -3.76 -11.58 8.18
N GLY A 108 -4.31 -10.38 8.40
CA GLY A 108 -3.81 -9.14 7.77
C GLY A 108 -2.46 -8.68 8.36
N ALA A 109 -1.48 -9.58 8.38
CA ALA A 109 -0.22 -9.38 9.08
C ALA A 109 0.52 -8.14 8.56
N ALA A 110 1.18 -7.44 9.47
CA ALA A 110 2.14 -6.42 9.12
C ALA A 110 3.34 -7.10 8.45
N LEU A 111 3.44 -6.97 7.13
CA LEU A 111 4.55 -7.52 6.35
C LEU A 111 5.51 -6.39 5.95
N GLN A 112 6.73 -6.76 5.60
CA GLN A 112 7.66 -5.82 4.97
C GLN A 112 7.13 -5.35 3.61
N GLN A 113 7.43 -4.10 3.25
CA GLN A 113 6.93 -3.45 2.03
C GLN A 113 7.68 -3.86 0.77
N GLY A 114 8.97 -4.16 0.90
CA GLY A 114 9.85 -4.27 -0.26
C GLY A 114 9.82 -2.97 -1.08
N THR A 115 9.97 -3.11 -2.39
CA THR A 115 10.01 -2.00 -3.35
C THR A 115 8.73 -1.15 -3.43
N THR A 116 7.61 -1.56 -2.79
CA THR A 116 6.43 -0.66 -2.63
C THR A 116 6.70 0.57 -1.75
N ALA A 117 7.83 0.62 -1.04
CA ALA A 117 8.28 1.79 -0.28
C ALA A 117 9.08 2.81 -1.10
N MET A 118 9.59 2.43 -2.28
CA MET A 118 10.36 3.31 -3.17
C MET A 118 9.62 4.61 -3.54
N PRO A 119 8.29 4.61 -3.79
CA PRO A 119 7.55 5.83 -4.10
C PRO A 119 7.66 6.94 -3.03
N TYR A 120 7.98 6.61 -1.77
CA TYR A 120 8.17 7.63 -0.73
C TYR A 120 9.48 8.40 -0.92
N THR A 121 10.58 7.70 -1.23
CA THR A 121 11.85 8.32 -1.57
C THR A 121 11.74 9.08 -2.89
N LEU A 122 11.02 8.53 -3.87
CA LEU A 122 10.73 9.21 -5.14
C LEU A 122 10.00 10.54 -4.91
N ALA A 123 8.94 10.53 -4.10
CA ALA A 123 8.20 11.74 -3.75
C ALA A 123 9.08 12.77 -3.03
N ALA A 124 9.91 12.33 -2.08
CA ALA A 124 10.85 13.20 -1.37
C ALA A 124 11.89 13.82 -2.32
N ALA A 125 12.46 13.03 -3.22
CA ALA A 125 13.44 13.47 -4.21
C ALA A 125 12.85 14.50 -5.19
N LEU A 126 11.65 14.24 -5.72
CA LEU A 126 10.95 15.16 -6.62
C LEU A 126 10.55 16.45 -5.88
N ALA A 127 10.17 16.37 -4.60
CA ALA A 127 9.92 17.54 -3.76
C ALA A 127 11.19 18.37 -3.52
N ALA A 128 12.35 17.71 -3.38
CA ALA A 128 13.66 18.35 -3.28
C ALA A 128 14.17 18.94 -4.61
N GLY A 129 13.43 18.73 -5.71
CA GLY A 129 13.71 19.34 -7.02
C GLY A 129 14.57 18.50 -7.95
N LEU A 130 14.71 17.20 -7.68
CA LEU A 130 15.21 16.24 -8.67
C LEU A 130 14.18 16.08 -9.81
N ARG A 131 14.68 15.66 -10.96
CA ARG A 131 13.94 15.48 -12.20
C ARG A 131 14.03 14.04 -12.70
N TYR A 132 13.20 13.71 -13.68
CA TYR A 132 13.06 12.35 -14.18
C TYR A 132 14.35 11.76 -14.76
N ASP A 133 15.17 12.58 -15.41
CA ASP A 133 16.41 12.14 -16.05
C ASP A 133 17.64 12.43 -15.17
N ASP A 134 17.46 12.91 -13.93
CA ASP A 134 18.54 12.90 -12.95
C ASP A 134 18.89 11.47 -12.59
N GLY A 135 20.18 11.16 -12.54
CA GLY A 135 20.60 9.79 -12.34
C GLY A 135 21.98 9.62 -11.72
N PHE A 136 22.47 8.38 -11.77
CA PHE A 136 23.79 8.01 -11.31
C PHE A 136 24.44 7.02 -12.28
N PRO A 137 25.79 6.96 -12.33
CA PRO A 137 26.46 5.85 -12.98
C PRO A 137 26.00 4.53 -12.38
N ALA A 138 25.70 3.53 -13.21
CA ALA A 138 25.29 2.22 -12.73
C ALA A 138 26.42 1.55 -11.92
N SER A 139 26.06 0.67 -11.00
CA SER A 139 27.01 -0.13 -10.21
C SER A 139 26.45 -1.50 -9.92
N ASP A 140 27.34 -2.48 -9.76
CA ASP A 140 26.95 -3.85 -9.42
C ASP A 140 26.44 -4.00 -7.99
N VAL A 141 26.89 -3.14 -7.07
CA VAL A 141 26.52 -3.15 -5.65
C VAL A 141 26.41 -1.73 -5.10
N TYR A 142 25.63 -1.59 -4.03
CA TYR A 142 25.68 -0.43 -3.14
C TYR A 142 26.20 -0.83 -1.76
N ARG A 143 27.07 0.02 -1.20
CA ARG A 143 27.51 0.01 0.20
C ARG A 143 27.53 1.46 0.68
N ALA A 144 27.08 1.70 1.90
CA ALA A 144 27.26 3.01 2.52
C ALA A 144 28.77 3.33 2.58
N PRO A 145 29.22 4.51 2.11
CA PRO A 145 30.64 4.89 2.16
C PRO A 145 31.23 4.85 3.58
N ASP A 146 30.45 5.30 4.56
CA ASP A 146 30.73 5.24 5.99
C ASP A 146 29.42 5.32 6.80
N HIS A 147 29.52 5.22 8.13
CA HIS A 147 28.34 5.25 9.01
C HIS A 147 27.53 6.56 8.94
N THR A 148 28.12 7.65 8.48
CA THR A 148 27.50 8.98 8.38
C THR A 148 26.71 9.20 7.09
N ALA A 149 26.81 8.28 6.13
CA ALA A 149 26.09 8.34 4.85
C ALA A 149 24.57 8.46 5.02
N PHE A 150 24.02 7.86 6.08
CA PHE A 150 22.62 8.03 6.47
C PHE A 150 22.51 8.61 7.88
N ARG A 151 21.60 9.57 8.03
CA ARG A 151 21.20 10.13 9.32
C ARG A 151 19.72 9.95 9.55
N ASN A 152 19.38 9.43 10.71
CA ASN A 152 18.00 9.33 11.15
C ASN A 152 17.42 10.73 11.47
N CYS A 153 16.14 10.83 11.82
CA CYS A 153 15.48 12.10 12.10
C CYS A 153 15.98 12.80 13.38
N ALA A 154 16.66 12.08 14.27
CA ALA A 154 17.39 12.65 15.40
C ALA A 154 18.83 13.10 15.05
N GLY A 155 19.25 12.97 13.79
CA GLY A 155 20.59 13.34 13.30
C GLY A 155 21.68 12.31 13.58
N GLN A 156 21.33 11.15 14.16
CA GLN A 156 22.26 10.08 14.48
C GLN A 156 22.66 9.33 13.22
N SER A 157 23.94 8.98 13.12
CA SER A 157 24.50 8.16 12.04
C SER A 157 23.93 6.74 12.09
N VAL A 158 23.35 6.28 10.98
CA VAL A 158 22.72 4.95 10.86
C VAL A 158 23.14 4.22 9.57
N GLY A 159 24.13 4.73 8.84
CA GLY A 159 24.72 4.02 7.72
C GLY A 159 25.49 2.78 8.20
N GLU A 160 25.48 1.72 7.39
CA GLU A 160 26.11 0.45 7.69
C GLU A 160 26.96 -0.05 6.50
N PRO A 161 28.25 0.32 6.46
CA PRO A 161 29.15 -0.03 5.35
C PRO A 161 29.32 -1.54 5.12
N SER A 162 29.02 -2.37 6.13
CA SER A 162 29.08 -3.83 5.99
C SER A 162 27.92 -4.40 5.17
N HIS A 163 26.77 -3.70 5.10
CA HIS A 163 25.64 -4.12 4.28
C HIS A 163 25.97 -4.03 2.79
N VAL A 164 25.59 -5.07 2.04
CA VAL A 164 25.78 -5.13 0.59
C VAL A 164 24.41 -5.23 -0.05
N ILE A 165 24.05 -4.22 -0.83
CA ILE A 165 22.78 -4.16 -1.54
C ILE A 165 23.02 -4.49 -3.01
N PHE A 166 22.16 -5.37 -3.53
CA PHE A 166 22.16 -5.83 -4.92
C PHE A 166 20.79 -5.59 -5.54
N ASP A 167 20.77 -5.44 -6.86
CA ASP A 167 19.55 -5.55 -7.65
C ASP A 167 19.22 -7.02 -7.90
N LEU A 168 17.92 -7.33 -8.02
CA LEU A 168 17.46 -8.70 -8.29
C LEU A 168 17.90 -9.16 -9.69
N GLU A 169 17.88 -8.25 -10.64
CA GLU A 169 18.35 -8.44 -12.01
C GLU A 169 19.52 -7.49 -12.26
N LYS A 170 20.55 -7.97 -12.96
CA LYS A 170 21.68 -7.13 -13.35
C LYS A 170 21.30 -6.29 -14.55
N GLY A 171 21.39 -4.97 -14.41
CA GLY A 171 21.27 -4.05 -15.54
C GLY A 171 22.49 -4.12 -16.47
N GLY A 172 22.30 -3.67 -17.72
CA GLY A 172 23.38 -3.51 -18.71
C GLY A 172 23.82 -2.06 -18.92
N ASP A 173 23.09 -1.10 -18.35
CA ASP A 173 23.31 0.33 -18.58
C ASP A 173 24.53 0.85 -17.82
N ARG A 174 25.20 1.85 -18.38
CA ARG A 174 26.29 2.57 -17.71
C ARG A 174 25.79 3.70 -16.82
N PHE A 175 24.57 4.16 -17.05
CA PHE A 175 23.93 5.25 -16.33
C PHE A 175 22.44 4.98 -16.27
N VAL A 176 21.84 5.21 -15.11
CA VAL A 176 20.41 4.99 -14.89
C VAL A 176 19.80 6.23 -14.24
N THR A 177 18.55 6.53 -14.59
CA THR A 177 17.84 7.73 -14.17
C THR A 177 16.77 7.41 -13.14
N LEU A 178 16.27 8.43 -12.45
CA LEU A 178 15.16 8.31 -11.52
C LEU A 178 13.95 7.66 -12.18
N ARG A 179 13.67 8.00 -13.45
CA ARG A 179 12.64 7.37 -14.26
C ARG A 179 12.94 5.89 -14.53
N SER A 180 14.04 5.57 -15.20
CA SER A 180 14.33 4.18 -15.62
C SER A 180 14.54 3.24 -14.42
N SER A 181 15.16 3.73 -13.35
CA SER A 181 15.35 2.96 -12.12
C SER A 181 14.06 2.73 -11.33
N THR A 182 13.05 3.59 -11.47
CA THR A 182 11.72 3.32 -10.90
C THR A 182 10.98 2.26 -11.70
N LEU A 183 11.03 2.34 -13.04
CA LEU A 183 10.48 1.30 -13.93
C LEU A 183 11.09 -0.07 -13.62
N GLY A 184 12.41 -0.14 -13.44
CA GLY A 184 13.15 -1.36 -13.11
C GLY A 184 13.17 -1.73 -11.62
N ALA A 185 12.56 -0.95 -10.73
CA ALA A 185 12.60 -1.15 -9.28
C ALA A 185 14.03 -1.39 -8.71
N MET A 186 15.00 -0.59 -9.15
CA MET A 186 16.43 -0.81 -8.85
C MET A 186 16.78 -0.41 -7.41
N ASN A 187 17.12 -1.40 -6.57
CA ASN A 187 17.52 -1.21 -5.17
C ASN A 187 18.75 -0.31 -5.05
N ILE A 188 19.77 -0.54 -5.87
CA ILE A 188 21.05 0.19 -5.83
C ILE A 188 20.82 1.68 -6.10
N PHE A 189 20.00 2.01 -7.10
CA PHE A 189 19.64 3.38 -7.41
C PHE A 189 18.90 4.04 -6.24
N TYR A 190 17.91 3.35 -5.67
CA TYR A 190 17.11 3.91 -4.58
C TYR A 190 17.90 4.09 -3.29
N MET A 191 18.92 3.26 -3.02
CA MET A 191 19.85 3.50 -1.92
C MET A 191 20.63 4.81 -2.13
N ARG A 192 21.17 5.05 -3.33
CA ARG A 192 21.86 6.31 -3.66
C ARG A 192 20.91 7.50 -3.66
N LEU A 193 19.67 7.31 -4.13
CA LEU A 193 18.64 8.33 -4.11
C LEU A 193 18.30 8.71 -2.66
N ALA A 194 18.15 7.73 -1.77
CA ALA A 194 17.88 7.96 -0.35
C ALA A 194 19.08 8.61 0.36
N GLU A 195 20.31 8.23 0.02
CA GLU A 195 21.53 8.89 0.51
C GLU A 195 21.57 10.37 0.11
N LYS A 196 21.27 10.67 -1.17
CA LYS A 196 21.23 12.04 -1.69
C LYS A 196 20.06 12.86 -1.14
N THR A 197 18.89 12.26 -1.00
CA THR A 197 17.65 12.94 -0.57
C THR A 197 17.61 13.12 0.95
N GLY A 198 18.21 12.19 1.70
CA GLY A 198 18.18 12.12 3.14
C GLY A 198 17.10 11.17 3.67
N LEU A 199 17.51 10.25 4.55
CA LEU A 199 16.62 9.26 5.17
C LEU A 199 15.45 9.90 5.91
N CYS A 200 15.68 10.95 6.70
CA CYS A 200 14.60 11.57 7.46
C CYS A 200 13.51 12.19 6.56
N GLU A 201 13.88 12.78 5.42
CA GLU A 201 12.90 13.34 4.48
C GLU A 201 12.07 12.25 3.82
N THR A 202 12.67 11.10 3.50
CA THR A 202 11.95 9.91 3.06
C THR A 202 10.96 9.41 4.13
N VAL A 203 11.40 9.29 5.39
CA VAL A 203 10.56 8.83 6.50
C VAL A 203 9.38 9.78 6.71
N ARG A 204 9.64 11.09 6.80
CA ARG A 204 8.60 12.13 6.95
C ARG A 204 7.61 12.11 5.80
N THR A 205 8.08 11.90 4.57
CA THR A 205 7.21 11.78 3.39
C THR A 205 6.29 10.57 3.51
N ALA A 206 6.83 9.41 3.88
CA ALA A 206 6.04 8.19 4.08
C ALA A 206 4.98 8.36 5.19
N GLU A 207 5.36 8.92 6.35
CA GLU A 207 4.44 9.19 7.46
C GLU A 207 3.35 10.20 7.08
N SER A 208 3.73 11.25 6.32
CA SER A 208 2.81 12.29 5.87
C SER A 208 1.78 11.74 4.91
N LEU A 209 2.19 10.83 4.01
CA LEU A 209 1.31 10.08 3.12
C LEU A 209 0.44 9.05 3.88
N GLY A 210 0.74 8.76 5.15
CA GLY A 210 -0.11 7.95 6.02
C GLY A 210 0.41 6.54 6.30
N LEU A 211 1.64 6.20 5.89
CA LEU A 211 2.24 4.91 6.20
C LEU A 211 2.40 4.71 7.71
N ARG A 212 2.06 3.52 8.21
CA ARG A 212 2.22 3.12 9.61
C ARG A 212 2.81 1.72 9.71
N ARG A 213 3.56 1.45 10.79
CA ARG A 213 3.87 0.07 11.18
C ARG A 213 2.63 -0.62 11.72
N GLY A 214 2.49 -1.90 11.46
CA GLY A 214 1.32 -2.65 11.93
C GLY A 214 1.35 -3.00 13.42
N ASP A 215 2.46 -2.78 14.12
CA ASP A 215 2.53 -2.85 15.59
C ASP A 215 2.16 -1.51 16.26
N GLY A 216 1.87 -0.46 15.48
CA GLY A 216 1.58 0.88 15.97
C GLY A 216 2.79 1.69 16.45
N ALA A 217 4.00 1.12 16.40
CA ALA A 217 5.22 1.84 16.76
C ALA A 217 5.63 2.85 15.66
N PRO A 218 6.49 3.84 15.99
CA PRO A 218 7.09 4.72 14.98
C PRO A 218 7.85 3.94 13.91
N LEU A 219 7.85 4.44 12.67
CA LEU A 219 8.61 3.82 11.59
C LEU A 219 10.09 3.70 11.97
N ARG A 220 10.71 2.54 11.69
CA ARG A 220 12.14 2.34 11.94
C ARG A 220 12.95 3.12 10.90
N GLU A 221 13.82 4.00 11.39
CA GLU A 221 14.68 4.88 10.59
C GLU A 221 16.01 4.18 10.30
N LEU A 222 16.00 3.24 9.36
CA LEU A 222 17.17 2.46 8.91
C LEU A 222 17.61 2.94 7.52
N GLU A 223 18.89 2.81 7.18
CA GLU A 223 19.40 3.15 5.83
C GLU A 223 18.61 2.47 4.69
N THR A 224 18.13 1.25 4.92
CA THR A 224 17.35 0.45 3.97
C THR A 224 15.85 0.76 4.00
N PHE A 225 15.42 1.85 4.64
CA PHE A 225 14.01 2.26 4.70
C PHE A 225 13.35 2.28 3.31
N THR A 226 14.05 2.82 2.31
CA THR A 226 13.57 2.93 0.93
C THR A 226 13.32 1.57 0.26
N LEU A 227 13.91 0.49 0.79
CA LEU A 227 13.72 -0.88 0.33
C LEU A 227 12.61 -1.61 1.11
N GLY A 228 11.89 -0.89 1.99
CA GLY A 228 10.66 -1.38 2.61
C GLY A 228 10.85 -2.36 3.75
N VAL A 229 11.91 -2.22 4.55
CA VAL A 229 12.20 -3.08 5.71
C VAL A 229 11.21 -2.94 6.89
N ASN A 230 10.34 -1.93 6.86
CA ASN A 230 9.31 -1.75 7.89
C ASN A 230 8.11 -2.67 7.65
N GLU A 231 7.70 -3.39 8.69
CA GLU A 231 6.48 -4.18 8.75
C GLU A 231 5.25 -3.26 8.78
N ALA A 232 4.74 -2.91 7.60
CA ALA A 232 3.68 -1.93 7.44
C ALA A 232 2.29 -2.55 7.53
N ASP A 233 1.37 -1.80 8.14
CA ASP A 233 -0.06 -2.11 8.16
C ASP A 233 -0.64 -2.07 6.73
N PRO A 234 -1.36 -3.11 6.27
CA PRO A 234 -1.93 -3.16 4.91
C PRO A 234 -2.88 -1.99 4.59
N VAL A 235 -3.66 -1.52 5.57
CA VAL A 235 -4.58 -0.39 5.38
C VAL A 235 -3.79 0.90 5.15
N SER A 236 -2.71 1.11 5.89
CA SER A 236 -1.82 2.27 5.74
C SER A 236 -1.08 2.29 4.40
N VAL A 237 -0.70 1.12 3.85
CA VAL A 237 -0.10 1.03 2.51
C VAL A 237 -1.13 1.40 1.44
N ALA A 238 -2.35 0.87 1.52
CA ALA A 238 -3.41 1.28 0.60
C ALA A 238 -3.73 2.79 0.74
N GLY A 239 -3.70 3.31 1.96
CA GLY A 239 -3.96 4.73 2.28
C GLY A 239 -2.89 5.68 1.75
N SER A 240 -1.61 5.27 1.79
CA SER A 240 -0.52 6.08 1.23
C SER A 240 -0.60 6.17 -0.30
N TYR A 241 -0.95 5.07 -0.97
CA TYR A 241 -1.19 5.07 -2.42
C TYR A 241 -2.48 5.83 -2.78
N ALA A 242 -3.52 5.78 -1.93
CA ALA A 242 -4.71 6.62 -2.08
C ALA A 242 -4.38 8.11 -1.97
N THR A 243 -3.39 8.48 -1.15
CA THR A 243 -2.91 9.87 -1.02
C THR A 243 -2.19 10.34 -2.27
N LEU A 244 -1.36 9.49 -2.87
CA LEU A 244 -0.73 9.78 -4.17
C LEU A 244 -1.80 9.97 -5.26
N ALA A 245 -2.77 9.05 -5.35
CA ALA A 245 -3.90 9.14 -6.27
C ALA A 245 -4.74 10.41 -6.06
N ALA A 246 -4.86 10.87 -4.80
CA ALA A 246 -5.56 12.09 -4.41
C ALA A 246 -4.68 13.34 -4.54
N ARG A 247 -3.63 13.30 -5.36
CA ARG A 247 -2.72 14.42 -5.62
C ARG A 247 -2.14 15.01 -4.34
N GLY A 248 -1.73 14.14 -3.41
CA GLY A 248 -1.11 14.54 -2.15
C GLY A 248 -2.10 14.90 -1.03
N ARG A 249 -3.40 14.70 -1.21
CA ARG A 249 -4.40 14.87 -0.14
C ARG A 249 -4.57 13.59 0.66
N PHE A 250 -3.99 13.54 1.84
CA PHE A 250 -4.17 12.43 2.78
C PHE A 250 -5.54 12.54 3.43
N CYS A 251 -6.27 11.43 3.48
CA CYS A 251 -7.48 11.27 4.28
C CYS A 251 -7.34 10.02 5.12
N GLU A 252 -7.59 10.13 6.43
CA GLU A 252 -7.47 9.01 7.36
C GLU A 252 -8.35 7.84 6.91
N PRO A 253 -7.78 6.64 6.64
CA PRO A 253 -8.58 5.48 6.27
C PRO A 253 -9.63 5.18 7.33
N THR A 254 -10.88 5.07 6.91
CA THR A 254 -11.98 4.72 7.81
C THR A 254 -12.95 3.77 7.15
N VAL A 255 -13.51 2.88 7.97
CA VAL A 255 -14.60 2.00 7.58
C VAL A 255 -15.93 2.36 8.24
N ILE A 256 -15.92 3.17 9.31
CA ILE A 256 -17.11 3.56 10.07
C ILE A 256 -17.41 5.04 9.79
N THR A 257 -18.67 5.35 9.52
CA THR A 257 -19.17 6.72 9.30
C THR A 257 -20.13 7.16 10.40
N GLU A 258 -20.87 6.23 11.01
CA GLU A 258 -21.84 6.52 12.08
C GLU A 258 -21.92 5.34 13.05
N ILE A 259 -22.02 5.64 14.35
CA ILE A 259 -22.41 4.67 15.38
C ILE A 259 -23.64 5.22 16.11
N ARG A 260 -24.71 4.42 16.18
CA ARG A 260 -25.85 4.64 17.08
C ARG A 260 -25.89 3.54 18.13
N ASP A 261 -26.12 3.93 19.37
CA ASP A 261 -26.07 3.06 20.54
C ASP A 261 -27.30 3.21 21.45
N GLY A 262 -28.46 3.53 20.85
CA GLY A 262 -29.71 3.80 21.57
C GLY A 262 -29.80 5.20 22.18
N SER A 263 -28.76 6.03 22.06
CA SER A 263 -28.82 7.45 22.41
C SER A 263 -29.61 8.28 21.39
N ALA A 264 -30.06 9.47 21.81
CA ALA A 264 -30.86 10.38 20.96
C ALA A 264 -30.08 10.94 19.75
N ALA A 265 -28.74 10.97 19.81
CA ALA A 265 -27.89 11.51 18.75
C ALA A 265 -26.81 10.51 18.31
N PRO A 266 -26.64 10.27 17.00
CA PRO A 266 -25.56 9.42 16.48
C PRO A 266 -24.18 10.03 16.76
N ARG A 267 -23.17 9.17 16.91
CA ARG A 267 -21.76 9.58 16.81
C ARG A 267 -21.32 9.49 15.36
N LEU A 268 -20.84 10.62 14.82
CA LEU A 268 -20.43 10.75 13.42
C LEU A 268 -18.90 10.73 13.28
N PHE A 269 -18.43 10.10 12.21
CA PHE A 269 -17.02 9.95 11.88
C PHE A 269 -16.75 10.54 10.48
N PRO A 270 -16.75 11.88 10.34
CA PRO A 270 -16.49 12.51 9.06
C PRO A 270 -15.03 12.28 8.61
N PRO A 271 -14.76 12.24 7.28
CA PRO A 271 -13.40 12.14 6.77
C PRO A 271 -12.47 13.23 7.31
N ARG A 272 -11.28 12.82 7.77
CA ARG A 272 -10.24 13.73 8.25
C ARG A 272 -9.14 13.83 7.20
N CYS A 273 -9.16 14.94 6.46
CA CYS A 273 -8.27 15.13 5.31
C CYS A 273 -7.34 16.35 5.49
N ARG A 274 -6.14 16.25 4.91
CA ARG A 274 -5.16 17.34 4.83
C ARG A 274 -4.30 17.21 3.57
N GLN A 275 -3.89 18.34 2.99
CA GLN A 275 -2.88 18.36 1.93
C GLN A 275 -1.51 18.13 2.56
N VAL A 276 -0.81 17.07 2.16
CA VAL A 276 0.47 16.65 2.78
C VAL A 276 1.64 16.62 1.80
N LEU A 277 1.35 16.57 0.51
CA LEU A 277 2.34 16.62 -0.57
C LEU A 277 1.88 17.66 -1.60
N ASP A 278 2.81 18.39 -2.20
CA ASP A 278 2.50 19.28 -3.33
C ASP A 278 1.78 18.48 -4.43
N PRO A 279 0.60 18.92 -4.92
CA PRO A 279 -0.12 18.22 -5.98
C PRO A 279 0.73 17.95 -7.22
N ALA A 280 1.61 18.88 -7.61
CA ALA A 280 2.48 18.70 -8.77
C ALA A 280 3.53 17.60 -8.53
N VAL A 281 4.00 17.43 -7.29
CA VAL A 281 4.91 16.33 -6.92
C VAL A 281 4.15 15.00 -6.93
N ALA A 282 2.93 14.96 -6.41
CA ALA A 282 2.09 13.75 -6.46
C ALA A 282 1.79 13.34 -7.91
N ASP A 283 1.40 14.30 -8.76
CA ASP A 283 1.17 14.08 -10.19
C ASP A 283 2.45 13.54 -10.87
N ALA A 284 3.62 14.07 -10.47
CA ALA A 284 4.91 13.61 -11.00
C ALA A 284 5.28 12.18 -10.58
N VAL A 285 5.02 11.80 -9.32
CA VAL A 285 5.16 10.41 -8.85
C VAL A 285 4.22 9.50 -9.62
N THR A 286 2.96 9.90 -9.78
CA THR A 286 1.96 9.14 -10.54
C THR A 286 2.38 8.95 -12.00
N GLY A 287 2.97 9.95 -12.64
CA GLY A 287 3.50 9.84 -14.00
C GLY A 287 4.50 8.68 -14.15
N VAL A 288 5.51 8.62 -13.29
CA VAL A 288 6.55 7.57 -13.34
C VAL A 288 5.96 6.19 -13.02
N LEU A 289 5.08 6.09 -12.01
CA LEU A 289 4.45 4.82 -11.63
C LEU A 289 3.43 4.33 -12.68
N SER A 290 2.80 5.24 -13.42
CA SER A 290 1.88 4.88 -14.51
C SER A 290 2.64 4.29 -15.70
N GLU A 291 3.80 4.85 -16.01
CA GLU A 291 4.70 4.31 -17.03
C GLU A 291 5.24 2.93 -16.64
N ALA A 292 5.74 2.77 -15.41
CA ALA A 292 6.18 1.47 -14.88
C ALA A 292 5.09 0.40 -14.99
N LEU A 293 3.84 0.73 -14.66
CA LEU A 293 2.72 -0.18 -14.82
C LEU A 293 2.43 -0.49 -16.29
N THR A 294 2.46 0.51 -17.17
CA THR A 294 2.14 0.37 -18.60
C THR A 294 3.11 -0.57 -19.32
N GLU A 295 4.38 -0.53 -18.95
CA GLU A 295 5.41 -1.42 -19.52
C GLU A 295 5.39 -2.84 -18.93
N SER A 296 4.64 -3.05 -17.84
CA SER A 296 4.52 -4.36 -17.18
C SER A 296 3.35 -5.19 -17.73
N ALA A 297 3.39 -6.51 -17.52
CA ALA A 297 2.27 -7.40 -17.81
C ALA A 297 1.02 -7.11 -16.94
N LEU A 298 1.15 -6.29 -15.90
CA LEU A 298 0.06 -5.92 -14.99
C LEU A 298 -0.76 -4.72 -15.47
N GLY A 299 -0.31 -4.02 -16.51
CA GLY A 299 -1.06 -2.95 -17.16
C GLY A 299 -2.39 -3.42 -17.76
N GLY A 300 -3.18 -2.46 -18.23
CA GLY A 300 -4.43 -2.74 -18.96
C GLY A 300 -5.63 -3.10 -18.07
N VAL A 301 -5.79 -2.46 -16.92
CA VAL A 301 -6.98 -2.60 -16.05
C VAL A 301 -8.24 -1.90 -16.60
N GLY A 302 -8.20 -1.42 -17.85
CA GLY A 302 -9.31 -0.72 -18.51
C GLY A 302 -9.42 0.78 -18.19
N ARG A 303 -8.49 1.35 -17.42
CA ARG A 303 -8.37 2.77 -17.08
C ARG A 303 -6.89 3.15 -16.98
N GLU A 304 -6.61 4.45 -16.97
CA GLU A 304 -5.31 4.94 -16.48
C GLU A 304 -5.09 4.45 -15.04
N ALA A 305 -3.91 3.88 -14.81
CA ALA A 305 -3.52 3.33 -13.53
C ALA A 305 -2.01 3.54 -13.31
N ALA A 306 -1.61 3.45 -12.05
CA ALA A 306 -0.23 3.54 -11.61
C ALA A 306 -0.02 2.53 -10.48
N GLY A 307 1.18 1.98 -10.36
CA GLY A 307 1.45 0.99 -9.31
C GLY A 307 2.90 0.60 -9.21
N MET A 308 3.22 -0.12 -8.15
CA MET A 308 4.55 -0.62 -7.86
C MET A 308 4.47 -2.04 -7.30
N PRO A 309 5.19 -3.01 -7.88
CA PRO A 309 5.39 -4.30 -7.21
C PRO A 309 6.32 -4.11 -6.01
N GLY A 310 6.15 -4.96 -5.00
CA GLY A 310 6.95 -5.01 -3.79
C GLY A 310 7.44 -6.42 -3.54
N THR A 311 8.76 -6.61 -3.53
CA THR A 311 9.37 -7.88 -3.12
C THR A 311 10.41 -7.60 -2.05
N THR A 312 10.38 -8.36 -0.97
CA THR A 312 11.35 -8.21 0.12
C THR A 312 12.58 -9.07 -0.12
N SER A 313 13.71 -8.67 0.45
CA SER A 313 14.92 -9.49 0.44
C SER A 313 14.63 -10.87 1.06
N GLY A 314 15.10 -11.93 0.40
CA GLY A 314 14.84 -13.30 0.84
C GLY A 314 13.40 -13.78 0.61
N PHE A 315 12.56 -13.02 -0.12
CA PHE A 315 11.18 -13.38 -0.45
C PHE A 315 10.28 -13.63 0.79
N THR A 316 10.52 -12.89 1.88
CA THR A 316 9.73 -13.03 3.11
C THR A 316 8.28 -12.54 2.95
N ALA A 317 8.04 -11.64 2.01
CA ALA A 317 6.73 -11.15 1.63
C ALA A 317 6.74 -10.61 0.19
N ALA A 318 5.56 -10.64 -0.43
CA ALA A 318 5.30 -10.07 -1.74
C ALA A 318 4.08 -9.15 -1.67
N ARG A 319 4.14 -8.01 -2.36
CA ARG A 319 3.09 -6.97 -2.35
C ARG A 319 2.87 -6.39 -3.74
N TYR A 320 1.65 -5.93 -3.97
CA TYR A 320 1.38 -5.03 -5.08
C TYR A 320 0.51 -3.89 -4.60
N ALA A 321 0.96 -2.65 -4.80
CA ALA A 321 0.20 -1.46 -4.45
C ALA A 321 0.03 -0.59 -5.69
N GLY A 322 -1.20 -0.19 -5.97
CA GLY A 322 -1.52 0.58 -7.17
C GLY A 322 -2.87 1.24 -7.09
N TYR A 323 -3.12 2.16 -8.00
CA TYR A 323 -4.30 3.01 -7.98
C TYR A 323 -4.70 3.48 -9.38
N THR A 324 -5.97 3.84 -9.46
CA THR A 324 -6.56 4.71 -10.48
C THR A 324 -6.94 6.04 -9.78
N PRO A 325 -7.37 7.10 -10.51
CA PRO A 325 -7.78 8.34 -9.84
C PRO A 325 -8.91 8.15 -8.81
N GLY A 326 -9.77 7.15 -8.99
CA GLY A 326 -10.94 6.91 -8.14
C GLY A 326 -10.81 5.76 -7.13
N LEU A 327 -9.72 4.98 -7.17
CA LEU A 327 -9.57 3.80 -6.32
C LEU A 327 -8.12 3.39 -6.17
N ALA A 328 -7.65 3.24 -4.93
CA ALA A 328 -6.36 2.64 -4.59
C ALA A 328 -6.56 1.26 -3.99
N SER A 329 -5.62 0.35 -4.23
CA SER A 329 -5.63 -1.02 -3.71
C SER A 329 -4.22 -1.48 -3.38
N ALA A 330 -4.07 -2.15 -2.25
CA ALA A 330 -2.85 -2.86 -1.88
C ALA A 330 -3.17 -4.33 -1.61
N VAL A 331 -2.41 -5.24 -2.25
CA VAL A 331 -2.44 -6.69 -2.02
C VAL A 331 -1.15 -7.09 -1.31
N SER A 332 -1.26 -7.85 -0.22
CA SER A 332 -0.12 -8.38 0.54
C SER A 332 -0.20 -9.90 0.62
N LEU A 333 0.94 -10.57 0.47
CA LEU A 333 1.08 -12.02 0.55
C LEU A 333 2.32 -12.37 1.39
N GLY A 334 2.15 -13.26 2.36
CA GLY A 334 3.26 -13.75 3.19
C GLY A 334 2.82 -14.91 4.09
N ASP A 335 3.78 -15.64 4.64
CA ASP A 335 3.50 -16.70 5.61
C ASP A 335 3.37 -16.11 7.03
N PRO A 336 2.19 -16.22 7.68
CA PRO A 336 1.99 -15.61 8.99
C PRO A 336 2.73 -16.34 10.12
N ARG A 337 3.31 -17.53 9.87
CA ARG A 337 4.11 -18.24 10.89
C ARG A 337 5.45 -17.57 11.13
N ASP A 338 6.11 -17.15 10.05
CA ASP A 338 7.32 -16.32 10.01
C ASP A 338 7.86 -16.27 8.57
N GLY A 339 8.00 -15.08 7.98
CA GLY A 339 8.44 -14.94 6.59
C GLY A 339 9.91 -15.32 6.33
N TYR A 340 10.78 -15.28 7.34
CA TYR A 340 12.19 -15.67 7.19
C TYR A 340 12.37 -17.18 7.20
N ARG A 341 11.61 -17.88 8.04
CA ARG A 341 11.59 -19.34 8.15
C ARG A 341 10.78 -19.99 7.05
N TYR A 342 9.74 -19.31 6.56
CA TYR A 342 8.87 -19.77 5.49
C TYR A 342 8.81 -18.72 4.37
N PRO A 343 9.93 -18.52 3.64
CA PRO A 343 9.97 -17.58 2.53
C PRO A 343 9.10 -18.07 1.37
N LEU A 344 8.69 -17.14 0.50
CA LEU A 344 7.91 -17.39 -0.70
C LEU A 344 8.77 -17.91 -1.86
N THR A 345 9.66 -18.86 -1.56
CA THR A 345 10.48 -19.60 -2.52
C THR A 345 10.12 -21.07 -2.46
N ASP A 346 9.96 -21.70 -3.63
CA ASP A 346 9.54 -23.09 -3.76
C ASP A 346 8.25 -23.42 -2.99
N VAL A 347 7.27 -22.53 -3.07
CA VAL A 347 5.98 -22.65 -2.39
C VAL A 347 4.88 -23.10 -3.36
N THR A 348 3.86 -23.80 -2.85
CA THR A 348 2.64 -24.08 -3.61
C THR A 348 1.54 -23.15 -3.13
N ILE A 349 0.91 -22.43 -4.06
CA ILE A 349 -0.15 -21.47 -3.80
C ILE A 349 -1.21 -21.66 -4.89
N GLY A 350 -2.49 -21.73 -4.52
CA GLY A 350 -3.58 -21.94 -5.48
C GLY A 350 -3.47 -23.26 -6.24
N GLY A 351 -2.80 -24.27 -5.66
CA GLY A 351 -2.50 -25.54 -6.33
C GLY A 351 -1.37 -25.50 -7.37
N HIS A 352 -0.67 -24.37 -7.52
CA HIS A 352 0.44 -24.20 -8.44
C HIS A 352 1.77 -24.03 -7.71
N ARG A 353 2.84 -24.69 -8.20
CA ARG A 353 4.19 -24.54 -7.65
C ARG A 353 4.84 -23.27 -8.19
N HIS A 354 5.32 -22.43 -7.28
CA HIS A 354 6.05 -21.21 -7.58
C HIS A 354 7.51 -21.36 -7.10
N PRO A 355 8.50 -21.37 -8.02
CA PRO A 355 9.91 -21.33 -7.63
C PRO A 355 10.22 -20.09 -6.77
N ARG A 356 9.53 -18.99 -7.05
CA ARG A 356 9.68 -17.70 -6.39
C ARG A 356 8.41 -16.88 -6.59
N VAL A 357 7.93 -16.25 -5.53
CA VAL A 357 6.80 -15.31 -5.59
C VAL A 357 7.34 -13.90 -5.34
N ASP A 358 6.99 -12.98 -6.23
CA ASP A 358 7.37 -11.57 -6.16
C ASP A 358 6.10 -10.72 -6.23
N GLY A 359 6.25 -9.41 -6.05
CA GLY A 359 5.12 -8.50 -6.07
C GLY A 359 4.33 -8.52 -7.38
N ALA A 360 4.97 -8.83 -8.51
CA ALA A 360 4.34 -8.82 -9.82
C ALA A 360 3.59 -10.13 -10.14
N SER A 361 3.91 -11.24 -9.46
CA SER A 361 3.25 -12.52 -9.71
C SER A 361 1.89 -12.64 -9.03
N VAL A 362 1.79 -13.31 -7.88
CA VAL A 362 0.49 -13.59 -7.22
C VAL A 362 -0.19 -12.28 -6.75
N PRO A 363 0.47 -11.37 -5.99
CA PRO A 363 -0.18 -10.14 -5.55
C PRO A 363 -0.59 -9.22 -6.70
N GLY A 364 0.26 -9.09 -7.72
CA GLY A 364 -0.02 -8.30 -8.92
C GLY A 364 -1.21 -8.84 -9.71
N SER A 365 -1.33 -10.17 -9.85
CA SER A 365 -2.45 -10.80 -10.56
C SER A 365 -3.77 -10.58 -9.84
N ILE A 366 -3.80 -10.75 -8.51
CA ILE A 366 -4.97 -10.45 -7.67
C ILE A 366 -5.38 -8.97 -7.81
N TRP A 367 -4.39 -8.06 -7.76
CA TRP A 367 -4.63 -6.63 -7.92
C TRP A 367 -5.24 -6.32 -9.28
N LYS A 368 -4.65 -6.82 -10.37
CA LYS A 368 -5.10 -6.59 -11.74
C LYS A 368 -6.53 -7.08 -11.95
N GLU A 369 -6.82 -8.30 -11.53
CA GLU A 369 -8.15 -8.91 -11.66
C GLU A 369 -9.20 -8.08 -10.91
N THR A 370 -8.91 -7.74 -9.64
CA THR A 370 -9.81 -6.94 -8.82
C THR A 370 -10.04 -5.56 -9.42
N MET A 371 -8.96 -4.85 -9.81
CA MET A 371 -9.04 -3.49 -10.30
C MET A 371 -9.76 -3.41 -11.65
N THR A 372 -9.58 -4.41 -12.52
CA THR A 372 -10.28 -4.52 -13.81
C THR A 372 -11.79 -4.62 -13.61
N GLU A 373 -12.25 -5.47 -12.70
CA GLU A 373 -13.68 -5.58 -12.37
C GLU A 373 -14.19 -4.35 -11.60
N ALA A 374 -13.35 -3.77 -10.74
CA ALA A 374 -13.71 -2.61 -9.93
C ALA A 374 -14.03 -1.38 -10.78
N VAL A 375 -13.31 -1.14 -11.87
CA VAL A 375 -13.53 0.01 -12.75
C VAL A 375 -14.55 -0.25 -13.86
N ARG A 376 -15.02 -1.49 -14.01
CA ARG A 376 -16.00 -1.83 -15.05
C ARG A 376 -17.30 -1.05 -14.85
N GLY A 377 -17.73 -0.33 -15.88
CA GLY A 377 -18.96 0.48 -15.83
C GLY A 377 -18.91 1.68 -14.88
N THR A 378 -17.74 2.03 -14.33
CA THR A 378 -17.57 3.31 -13.62
C THR A 378 -17.21 4.42 -14.60
N ARG A 379 -17.49 5.67 -14.22
CA ARG A 379 -17.11 6.84 -15.01
C ARG A 379 -15.60 6.90 -15.15
N GLU A 380 -15.12 7.06 -16.38
CA GLU A 380 -13.70 7.23 -16.65
C GLU A 380 -13.20 8.60 -16.17
N THR A 381 -12.02 8.58 -15.57
CA THR A 381 -11.26 9.73 -15.08
C THR A 381 -9.79 9.46 -15.36
N GLY A 382 -9.06 10.47 -15.79
CA GLY A 382 -7.61 10.40 -16.00
C GLY A 382 -6.83 11.07 -14.88
N PHE A 383 -5.55 10.76 -14.80
CA PHE A 383 -4.60 11.50 -13.97
C PHE A 383 -4.33 12.89 -14.53
N VAL A 384 -3.99 13.81 -13.64
CA VAL A 384 -3.41 15.09 -14.06
C VAL A 384 -2.00 14.80 -14.58
N ARG A 385 -1.67 15.33 -15.75
CA ARG A 385 -0.36 15.10 -16.37
C ARG A 385 0.73 15.85 -15.59
N PRO A 386 1.93 15.26 -15.42
CA PRO A 386 3.04 15.92 -14.73
C PRO A 386 3.44 17.23 -15.42
N ASP A 387 3.88 18.20 -14.61
CA ASP A 387 4.53 19.42 -15.11
C ASP A 387 5.93 19.07 -15.64
N THR A 388 6.04 18.88 -16.97
CA THR A 388 7.29 18.54 -17.62
C THR A 388 8.33 19.66 -17.58
N GLY A 389 7.92 20.92 -17.37
CA GLY A 389 8.86 22.03 -17.18
C GLY A 389 9.56 21.96 -15.83
N ARG A 390 8.87 21.46 -14.81
CA ARG A 390 9.41 21.26 -13.46
C ARG A 390 10.19 19.94 -13.32
N PHE A 391 9.63 18.84 -13.81
CA PHE A 391 10.12 17.49 -13.53
C PHE A 391 10.77 16.77 -14.72
N GLY A 392 10.58 17.25 -15.95
CA GLY A 392 11.17 16.64 -17.13
C GLY A 392 12.65 16.99 -17.31
N GLY A 393 13.40 16.15 -18.02
CA GLY A 393 14.82 16.34 -18.23
C GLY A 393 15.64 16.01 -16.98
N CYS A 394 16.89 16.47 -16.99
CA CYS A 394 17.83 16.38 -15.88
C CYS A 394 18.21 17.80 -15.42
N ARG A 395 18.71 17.92 -14.19
CA ARG A 395 19.22 19.17 -13.61
C ARG A 395 20.62 19.00 -13.04
N ASP A 396 20.87 17.90 -12.34
CA ASP A 396 22.09 17.70 -11.55
C ASP A 396 23.06 16.75 -12.26
N ALA A 397 22.61 15.52 -12.49
CA ALA A 397 23.43 14.45 -13.06
C ALA A 397 22.70 13.89 -14.26
N CYS A 398 23.10 14.34 -15.43
CA CYS A 398 22.47 14.00 -16.70
C CYS A 398 23.12 12.78 -17.35
N PRO A 399 22.37 11.98 -18.12
CA PRO A 399 22.97 11.07 -19.09
C PRO A 399 23.82 11.88 -20.09
N ASN A 400 25.02 11.38 -20.40
CA ASN A 400 25.93 11.98 -21.39
C ASN A 400 25.40 11.85 -22.82
#